data_AF-A0A1B4ZDG6-F1
#
_entry.id   AF-A0A1B4ZDG6-F1
#
_cell.length_a   1.000
_cell.length_b   1.000
_cell.length_c   1.000
_cell.angle_alpha   90.00
_cell.angle_beta   90.00
_cell.angle_gamma   90.00
#
_symmetry.space_group_name_H-M   'P 1'
#
loop_
_entity.id
_entity.type
_entity.pdbx_description
1 polymer ?
#
loop_
_entity_poly.entity_id
_entity_poly.type
_entity_poly.pdbx_seq_one_letter_code
_entity_poly.pdbx_strand_id
1 'polypeptide(L)'
;DLEFWDLDINESSNANTAASVSDKDELSPPSSVMNGCYDFDKKKKGPAPRQQEELCLVCGDRASGYHYNALTCEGRKGFFRRSITKNAVYQCKYGNNCEIDMYMRRKCQECRLKKC
;
A
#
# COMPACT_ATOMS: atom_id res chain seq x y z
N ASP A 1 11.81 13.20 -18.83
CA ASP A 1 11.76 12.02 -17.95
C ASP A 1 11.63 12.31 -16.45
N LEU A 2 11.42 13.56 -16.03
CA LEU A 2 11.00 13.91 -14.66
C LEU A 2 9.52 14.36 -14.57
N GLU A 3 8.92 14.72 -15.70
CA GLU A 3 7.54 15.23 -15.80
C GLU A 3 6.46 14.18 -15.48
N PHE A 4 6.80 12.89 -15.48
CA PHE A 4 5.84 11.84 -15.11
C PHE A 4 5.62 11.73 -13.60
N TRP A 5 6.56 12.20 -12.78
CA TRP A 5 6.48 12.14 -11.32
C TRP A 5 5.57 13.23 -10.73
N ASP A 6 5.42 14.35 -11.44
CA ASP A 6 4.68 15.51 -10.95
C ASP A 6 3.16 15.36 -11.09
N LEU A 7 2.68 14.55 -12.05
CA LEU A 7 1.24 14.35 -12.26
C LEU A 7 0.59 13.52 -11.13
N ASP A 8 1.29 12.53 -10.56
CA ASP A 8 0.75 11.70 -9.47
C ASP A 8 0.90 12.32 -8.07
N ILE A 9 1.75 13.34 -7.90
CA ILE A 9 2.01 13.96 -6.59
C ILE A 9 1.02 15.10 -6.29
N ASN A 10 0.50 15.78 -7.31
CA ASN A 10 -0.32 16.98 -7.12
C ASN A 10 -1.84 16.72 -7.06
N GLU A 11 -2.32 15.50 -7.37
CA GLU A 11 -3.76 15.14 -7.36
C GLU A 11 -4.27 14.66 -5.99
N SER A 12 -3.74 15.18 -4.87
CA SER A 12 -4.27 14.86 -3.54
C SER A 12 -4.43 16.06 -2.61
N SER A 13 -4.34 17.27 -3.16
CA SER A 13 -4.43 18.52 -2.39
C SER A 13 -5.64 19.35 -2.79
N ASN A 14 -6.86 18.79 -2.78
CA ASN A 14 -8.08 19.60 -2.59
C ASN A 14 -9.34 18.76 -2.35
N ALA A 15 -9.71 18.64 -1.07
CA ALA A 15 -11.11 18.52 -0.65
C ALA A 15 -11.22 18.94 0.83
N ASN A 16 -11.25 20.26 1.07
CA ASN A 16 -11.74 20.83 2.32
C ASN A 16 -13.18 21.33 2.09
N THR A 17 -14.16 20.73 2.77
CA THR A 17 -15.39 21.42 3.15
C THR A 17 -15.76 20.99 4.56
N ALA A 18 -15.91 21.98 5.43
CA ALA A 18 -16.26 21.86 6.84
C ALA A 18 -17.75 21.56 7.06
N ALA A 19 -18.07 20.83 8.13
CA ALA A 19 -19.32 20.97 8.88
C ALA A 19 -19.17 20.34 10.27
N SER A 20 -19.36 21.17 11.30
CA SER A 20 -19.51 20.81 12.71
C SER A 20 -21.00 20.68 13.06
N VAL A 21 -21.44 19.58 13.69
CA VAL A 21 -22.66 19.57 14.54
C VAL A 21 -22.78 18.30 15.42
N SER A 22 -22.76 18.55 16.74
CA SER A 22 -23.57 17.96 17.84
C SER A 22 -23.73 16.44 18.03
N ASP A 23 -23.13 15.96 19.12
CA ASP A 23 -23.52 14.77 19.90
C ASP A 23 -24.99 14.81 20.34
N LYS A 24 -25.71 13.70 20.13
CA LYS A 24 -26.86 13.22 20.92
C LYS A 24 -26.95 11.69 20.85
N ASP A 25 -26.99 11.05 22.01
CA ASP A 25 -27.24 9.63 22.24
C ASP A 25 -28.60 9.17 21.72
N GLU A 26 -28.73 7.94 21.18
CA GLU A 26 -29.81 7.01 21.56
C GLU A 26 -29.57 5.59 21.05
N LEU A 27 -29.85 4.61 21.92
CA LEU A 27 -29.66 3.18 21.70
C LEU A 27 -30.75 2.58 20.80
N SER A 28 -30.35 1.73 19.85
CA SER A 28 -30.93 0.39 19.54
C SER A 28 -30.65 -0.01 18.08
N PRO A 29 -30.17 -1.24 17.80
CA PRO A 29 -30.47 -1.90 16.53
C PRO A 29 -31.64 -2.88 16.72
N PRO A 30 -32.76 -2.73 15.98
CA PRO A 30 -33.73 -3.81 15.85
C PRO A 30 -33.13 -4.93 14.98
N SER A 31 -33.38 -6.16 15.42
CA SER A 31 -33.00 -7.40 14.74
C SER A 31 -33.64 -7.52 13.36
N SER A 32 -32.99 -8.31 12.49
CA SER A 32 -33.47 -8.85 11.20
C SER A 32 -33.09 -8.05 9.94
N VAL A 33 -31.97 -8.42 9.31
CA VAL A 33 -31.95 -9.04 7.97
C VAL A 33 -30.54 -9.58 7.68
N MET A 34 -30.48 -10.87 7.33
CA MET A 34 -29.30 -11.54 6.81
C MET A 34 -29.11 -11.18 5.32
N ASN A 35 -27.85 -11.22 4.87
CA ASN A 35 -27.33 -11.13 3.48
C ASN A 35 -26.96 -9.70 2.98
N GLY A 36 -25.81 -9.47 2.35
CA GLY A 36 -25.01 -10.41 1.56
C GLY A 36 -23.49 -10.19 1.62
N CYS A 37 -22.79 -11.33 1.59
CA CYS A 37 -21.46 -11.49 1.03
C CYS A 37 -21.53 -11.09 -0.46
N TYR A 38 -20.72 -10.12 -0.89
CA TYR A 38 -20.47 -9.93 -2.30
C TYR A 38 -19.47 -10.99 -2.75
N ASP A 39 -20.02 -12.17 -3.05
CA ASP A 39 -19.44 -13.19 -3.90
C ASP A 39 -19.22 -12.57 -5.28
N PHE A 40 -17.96 -12.44 -5.71
CA PHE A 40 -17.66 -12.15 -7.11
C PHE A 40 -17.50 -13.49 -7.85
N ASP A 41 -18.57 -13.84 -8.55
CA ASP A 41 -18.71 -14.83 -9.63
C ASP A 41 -17.49 -15.71 -9.97
N LYS A 42 -17.69 -17.01 -9.71
CA LYS A 42 -16.99 -18.14 -10.34
C LYS A 42 -17.16 -18.09 -11.87
N LYS A 43 -16.20 -17.49 -12.57
CA LYS A 43 -15.93 -17.84 -13.97
C LYS A 43 -14.96 -19.02 -13.99
N LYS A 44 -15.47 -20.23 -14.30
CA LYS A 44 -14.66 -21.44 -14.55
C LYS A 44 -13.69 -21.16 -15.70
N LYS A 45 -12.46 -20.76 -15.37
CA LYS A 45 -11.33 -20.77 -16.29
C LYS A 45 -10.68 -22.15 -16.13
N GLY A 46 -10.42 -22.85 -17.24
CA GLY A 46 -9.55 -24.04 -17.24
C GLY A 46 -8.20 -23.72 -16.59
N PRO A 47 -7.31 -24.71 -16.35
CA PRO A 47 -6.04 -24.45 -15.68
C PRO A 47 -5.28 -23.38 -16.48
N ALA A 48 -5.35 -22.14 -16.00
CA ALA A 48 -4.56 -21.07 -16.55
C ALA A 48 -3.10 -21.52 -16.40
N PRO A 49 -2.24 -21.27 -17.39
CA PRO A 49 -0.81 -21.47 -17.20
C PRO A 49 -0.46 -20.78 -15.88
N ARG A 50 0.16 -21.52 -14.96
CA ARG A 50 0.57 -21.01 -13.65
C ARG A 50 1.39 -19.76 -13.91
N GLN A 51 0.75 -18.58 -13.83
CA GLN A 51 1.43 -17.30 -13.93
C GLN A 51 2.50 -17.40 -12.85
N GLN A 52 3.77 -17.42 -13.26
CA GLN A 52 4.87 -17.43 -12.31
C GLN A 52 4.63 -16.23 -11.41
N GLU A 53 4.41 -16.48 -10.13
CA GLU A 53 4.09 -15.42 -9.19
C GLU A 53 5.32 -14.54 -9.05
N GLU A 54 5.28 -13.39 -9.73
CA GLU A 54 6.37 -12.44 -9.73
C GLU A 54 6.54 -11.86 -8.31
N LEU A 55 7.77 -11.86 -7.82
CA LEU A 55 8.09 -11.42 -6.47
C LEU A 55 8.65 -9.99 -6.51
N CYS A 56 8.28 -9.21 -5.51
CA CYS A 56 8.78 -7.86 -5.31
C CYS A 56 10.30 -7.89 -5.09
N LEU A 57 11.03 -7.16 -5.92
CA LEU A 57 12.50 -7.11 -5.89
C LEU A 57 13.07 -6.55 -4.57
N VAL A 58 12.26 -5.82 -3.80
CA VAL A 58 12.70 -5.18 -2.56
C VAL A 58 12.49 -6.08 -1.33
N CYS A 59 11.35 -6.78 -1.22
CA CYS A 59 11.01 -7.56 -0.02
C CYS A 59 10.58 -9.00 -0.24
N GLY A 60 10.54 -9.48 -1.49
CA GLY A 60 10.15 -10.85 -1.83
C GLY A 60 8.66 -11.18 -1.61
N ASP A 61 7.83 -10.20 -1.28
CA ASP A 61 6.37 -10.38 -1.22
C ASP A 61 5.79 -10.44 -2.64
N ARG A 62 4.55 -10.89 -2.79
CA ARG A 62 3.87 -10.94 -4.10
C ARG A 62 3.86 -9.55 -4.74
N ALA A 63 4.41 -9.44 -5.95
CA ALA A 63 4.39 -8.19 -6.70
C ALA A 63 2.97 -7.92 -7.23
N SER A 64 2.59 -6.64 -7.24
CA SER A 64 1.35 -6.19 -7.89
C SER A 64 1.62 -5.65 -9.30
N GLY A 65 2.87 -5.35 -9.62
CA GLY A 65 3.30 -4.87 -10.93
C GLY A 65 4.51 -3.94 -10.82
N TYR A 66 4.78 -3.19 -11.88
CA TYR A 66 5.81 -2.17 -11.90
C TYR A 66 5.28 -0.89 -11.25
N HIS A 67 5.99 -0.41 -10.24
CA HIS A 67 5.78 0.90 -9.63
C HIS A 67 7.12 1.62 -9.63
N TYR A 68 7.16 2.85 -10.14
CA TYR A 68 8.40 3.62 -10.22
C TYR A 68 9.52 2.85 -10.97
N ASN A 69 9.13 2.21 -12.09
CA ASN A 69 10.01 1.41 -12.94
C ASN A 69 10.65 0.18 -12.27
N ALA A 70 10.13 -0.26 -11.12
CA ALA A 70 10.58 -1.47 -10.44
C ALA A 70 9.39 -2.40 -10.14
N LEU A 71 9.58 -3.70 -10.37
CA LEU A 71 8.61 -4.73 -9.99
C LEU A 71 8.50 -4.81 -8.47
N THR A 72 7.39 -4.31 -7.91
CA THR A 72 7.22 -4.19 -6.47
C THR A 72 5.80 -4.52 -6.00
N CYS A 73 5.62 -4.67 -4.69
CA CYS A 73 4.29 -4.85 -4.08
C CYS A 73 3.67 -3.52 -3.66
N GLU A 74 2.36 -3.49 -3.43
CA GLU A 74 1.62 -2.29 -2.97
C GLU A 74 2.23 -1.66 -1.71
N GLY A 75 2.75 -2.50 -0.80
CA GLY A 75 3.40 -2.03 0.41
C GLY A 75 4.67 -1.22 0.15
N ARG A 76 5.36 -1.47 -0.97
CA ARG A 76 6.55 -0.72 -1.40
C ARG A 76 6.18 0.56 -2.12
N LYS A 77 5.22 0.47 -3.06
CA LYS A 77 4.62 1.62 -3.74
C LYS A 77 4.24 2.73 -2.74
N GLY A 78 3.37 2.39 -1.79
CA GLY A 78 2.87 3.37 -0.83
C GLY A 78 3.91 3.85 0.18
N PHE A 79 4.85 2.99 0.58
CA PHE A 79 5.94 3.38 1.47
C PHE A 79 6.86 4.40 0.80
N PHE A 80 7.35 4.08 -0.40
CA PHE A 80 8.25 4.94 -1.16
C PHE A 80 7.61 6.31 -1.42
N ARG A 81 6.37 6.35 -1.93
CA ARG A 81 5.62 7.60 -2.13
C ARG A 81 5.59 8.47 -0.89
N ARG A 82 5.16 7.91 0.26
CA ARG A 82 5.08 8.68 1.51
C ARG A 82 6.45 9.14 2.00
N SER A 83 7.50 8.35 1.82
CA SER A 83 8.84 8.70 2.24
C SER A 83 9.41 9.85 1.41
N ILE A 84 9.25 9.81 0.08
CA ILE A 84 9.71 10.88 -0.80
C ILE A 84 8.86 12.14 -0.62
N THR A 85 7.53 12.08 -0.70
CA THR A 85 6.65 13.26 -0.61
C THR A 85 6.79 14.01 0.72
N LYS A 86 7.13 13.32 1.81
CA LYS A 86 7.32 13.94 3.13
C LYS A 86 8.77 14.25 3.46
N ASN A 87 9.70 14.01 2.53
CA ASN A 87 11.15 14.05 2.77
C ASN A 87 11.52 13.34 4.08
N ALA A 88 10.97 12.15 4.27
CA ALA A 88 11.08 11.43 5.53
C ALA A 88 12.53 11.00 5.77
N VAL A 89 13.09 11.42 6.91
CA VAL A 89 14.41 10.98 7.36
C VAL A 89 14.21 9.82 8.33
N TYR A 90 14.74 8.66 7.99
CA TYR A 90 14.76 7.51 8.89
C TYR A 90 16.16 7.29 9.46
N GLN A 91 16.24 6.52 10.53
CA GLN A 91 17.52 6.15 11.11
C GLN A 91 17.53 4.64 11.38
N CYS A 92 18.57 3.98 10.90
CA CYS A 92 18.75 2.56 11.18
C CYS A 92 19.24 2.35 12.61
N LYS A 93 18.64 1.39 13.31
CA LYS A 93 19.03 0.96 14.67
C LYS A 93 19.93 -0.28 14.68
N TYR A 94 20.26 -0.82 13.50
CA TYR A 94 20.88 -2.14 13.33
C TYR A 94 22.14 -2.10 12.45
N GLY A 95 22.81 -0.95 12.38
CA GLY A 95 24.09 -0.82 11.67
C GLY A 95 23.99 -0.59 10.16
N ASN A 96 22.89 0.00 9.66
CA ASN A 96 22.68 0.44 8.26
C ASN A 96 22.76 -0.63 7.15
N ASN A 97 22.93 -1.90 7.49
CA ASN A 97 23.08 -3.01 6.54
C ASN A 97 21.99 -4.09 6.72
N CYS A 98 20.76 -3.69 7.06
CA CYS A 98 19.68 -4.64 7.26
C CYS A 98 19.30 -5.34 5.95
N GLU A 99 19.22 -6.67 5.99
CA GLU A 99 18.56 -7.43 4.95
C GLU A 99 17.04 -7.21 5.03
N ILE A 100 16.41 -6.88 3.89
CA ILE A 100 14.99 -6.53 3.85
C ILE A 100 14.19 -7.74 3.37
N ASP A 101 13.67 -8.51 4.33
CA ASP A 101 12.78 -9.65 4.13
C ASP A 101 11.34 -9.33 4.59
N MET A 102 10.49 -10.36 4.77
CA MET A 102 9.10 -10.22 5.23
C MET A 102 8.96 -9.68 6.66
N TYR A 103 9.97 -9.88 7.51
CA TYR A 103 10.00 -9.46 8.92
C TYR A 103 10.65 -8.07 9.07
N MET A 104 11.88 -7.94 8.59
CA MET A 104 12.74 -6.78 8.72
C MET A 104 12.20 -5.56 7.98
N ARG A 105 11.39 -5.76 6.93
CA ARG A 105 10.65 -4.66 6.26
C ARG A 105 9.78 -3.82 7.20
N ARG A 106 9.40 -4.33 8.38
CA ARG A 106 8.65 -3.55 9.39
C ARG A 106 9.53 -2.92 10.46
N LYS A 107 10.79 -3.35 10.60
CA LYS A 107 11.68 -2.97 11.70
C LYS A 107 12.63 -1.84 11.36
N CYS A 108 13.14 -1.79 10.13
CA CYS A 108 14.07 -0.75 9.71
C CYS A 108 13.54 0.00 8.49
N GLN A 109 13.04 1.23 8.70
CA GLN A 109 12.56 2.08 7.61
C GLN A 109 13.71 2.64 6.76
N GLU A 110 14.88 2.87 7.37
CA GLU A 110 16.04 3.45 6.68
C GLU A 110 16.59 2.51 5.60
N CYS A 111 17.03 1.31 5.99
CA CYS A 111 17.48 0.30 5.02
C CYS A 111 16.36 -0.11 4.06
N ARG A 112 15.10 -0.02 4.51
CA ARG A 112 13.93 -0.28 3.66
C ARG A 112 13.80 0.76 2.55
N LEU A 113 13.97 2.05 2.85
CA LEU A 113 13.92 3.15 1.89
C LEU A 113 15.13 3.12 0.98
N LYS A 114 16.32 2.87 1.53
CA LYS A 114 17.56 2.75 0.76
C LYS A 114 17.53 1.60 -0.27
N LYS A 115 16.76 0.54 -0.01
CA LYS A 115 16.59 -0.60 -0.94
C LYS A 115 15.46 -0.37 -1.96
N CYS A 116 14.54 0.55 -1.70
CA CYS A 116 13.54 0.95 -2.69
C CYS A 116 14.22 1.80 -3.76
#